data_AF-A0A098G0D0-F1
#
_entry.id   AF-A0A098G0D0-F1
#
_cell.length_a   1.000
_cell.length_b   1.000
_cell.length_c   1.000
_cell.angle_alpha   90.00
_cell.angle_beta   90.00
_cell.angle_gamma   90.00
#
_symmetry.space_group_name_H-M   'P 1'
#
loop_
_entity.id
_entity.type
_entity.pdbx_description
1 polymer ?
#
loop_
_entity_poly.entity_id
_entity_poly.type
_entity_poly.pdbx_seq_one_letter_code
_entity_poly.pdbx_strand_id
1 'polypeptide(L)'
;MKYTIALPRYLLLITLFMINFVSYAIDSAAIQDQADVTIKELYHTLNSMPNTSMAERINWISNHFLGKVYELGALGEGAKAHFDQYPQYRVDAFDCDTFVNTVLSLALADSVESFKQCQKLDRYKNGKVAYIYRNHFMSLDWNINNQKRGILKDITLDIQDQKKQPVAIYAVALIDKPSWYAHKNLSTIRVQNPDKIRQQNLLDELKMKGSHLEVATVKIPYIPFTALFTKDNQPNLYLFSQMPHGAIIQIVRPNWDLRKIIGTSLNVSHLGFAIRKNGQLYFRQASSQLGKVVDVPLVDYLKEAQSSPTIKGINVQIVLPKKPLSRDCGI
;
A
#
# COMPACT_ATOMS: atom_id res chain seq x y z
N MET A 1 -14.58 -39.79 11.95
CA MET A 1 -15.80 -38.96 11.83
C MET A 1 -15.49 -37.74 11.00
N LYS A 2 -15.98 -37.71 9.76
CA LYS A 2 -15.83 -36.58 8.83
C LYS A 2 -16.92 -35.55 9.17
N TYR A 3 -16.54 -34.38 9.68
CA TYR A 3 -17.44 -33.24 9.78
C TYR A 3 -17.15 -32.29 8.61
N THR A 4 -17.87 -32.51 7.51
CA THR A 4 -18.06 -31.52 6.45
C THR A 4 -19.06 -30.48 6.94
N ILE A 5 -18.57 -29.29 7.28
CA ILE A 5 -19.42 -28.11 7.46
C ILE A 5 -19.61 -27.49 6.08
N ALA A 6 -20.73 -27.78 5.44
CA ALA A 6 -21.19 -27.08 4.25
C ALA A 6 -21.69 -25.69 4.68
N LEU A 7 -21.10 -24.62 4.15
CA LEU A 7 -21.64 -23.27 4.32
C LEU A 7 -22.86 -23.07 3.40
N PRO A 8 -23.96 -22.46 3.86
CA PRO A 8 -25.12 -22.20 3.03
C PRO A 8 -24.82 -21.13 1.97
N ARG A 9 -25.34 -21.32 0.76
CA ARG A 9 -25.48 -20.28 -0.26
C ARG A 9 -26.48 -19.24 0.26
N TYR A 10 -26.00 -18.11 0.77
CA TYR A 10 -26.86 -17.03 1.21
C TYR A 10 -27.30 -16.16 0.03
N LEU A 11 -28.62 -15.97 -0.08
CA LEU A 11 -29.29 -15.01 -0.94
C LEU A 11 -28.76 -13.59 -0.69
N LEU A 12 -28.52 -12.86 -1.78
CA LEU A 12 -28.36 -11.41 -1.78
C LEU A 12 -29.67 -10.75 -1.33
N LEU A 13 -29.74 -10.35 -0.06
CA LEU A 13 -30.67 -9.32 0.40
C LEU A 13 -29.90 -8.00 0.42
N ILE A 14 -30.11 -7.19 -0.63
CA ILE A 14 -29.65 -5.81 -0.66
C ILE A 14 -30.56 -5.00 0.27
N THR A 15 -30.18 -4.88 1.53
CA THR A 15 -30.74 -3.85 2.41
C THR A 15 -30.03 -2.53 2.10
N LEU A 16 -30.71 -1.64 1.38
CA LEU A 16 -30.30 -0.25 1.23
C LEU A 16 -30.34 0.43 2.61
N PHE A 17 -29.20 0.49 3.29
CA PHE A 17 -29.01 1.44 4.38
C PHE A 17 -28.79 2.81 3.73
N MET A 18 -29.81 3.67 3.77
CA MET A 18 -29.65 5.10 3.50
C MET A 18 -28.82 5.69 4.66
N ILE A 19 -27.50 5.63 4.52
CA ILE A 19 -26.60 6.38 5.37
C ILE A 19 -26.81 7.84 4.99
N ASN A 20 -27.44 8.60 5.89
CA ASN A 20 -27.41 10.05 5.84
C ASN A 20 -25.94 10.48 5.93
N PHE A 21 -25.33 10.81 4.80
CA PHE A 21 -24.04 11.50 4.77
C PHE A 21 -24.27 12.90 5.33
N VAL A 22 -24.14 13.04 6.65
CA VAL A 22 -23.77 14.34 7.20
C VAL A 22 -22.38 14.59 6.64
N SER A 23 -22.31 15.49 5.65
CA SER A 23 -21.05 15.93 5.03
C SER A 23 -20.26 16.74 6.06
N TYR A 24 -19.71 16.08 7.07
CA TYR A 24 -18.66 16.68 7.87
C TYR A 24 -17.49 16.95 6.93
N ALA A 25 -17.21 18.23 6.66
CA ALA A 25 -15.99 18.62 6.00
C ALA A 25 -14.82 18.02 6.80
N ILE A 26 -13.95 17.28 6.13
CA ILE A 26 -12.80 16.65 6.79
C ILE A 26 -11.86 17.77 7.27
N ASP A 27 -11.66 17.81 8.58
CA ASP A 27 -10.68 18.68 9.21
C ASP A 27 -9.30 18.00 9.18
N SER A 28 -8.64 18.12 8.04
CA SER A 28 -7.31 17.56 7.82
C SER A 28 -6.25 18.12 8.77
N ALA A 29 -6.44 19.34 9.30
CA ALA A 29 -5.52 19.91 10.27
C ALA A 29 -5.67 19.21 11.62
N ALA A 30 -6.90 19.11 12.14
CA ALA A 30 -7.18 18.39 13.39
C ALA A 30 -6.76 16.91 13.33
N ILE A 31 -6.97 16.22 12.19
CA ILE A 31 -6.50 14.84 12.01
C ILE A 31 -4.97 14.74 12.12
N GLN A 32 -4.24 15.68 11.51
CA GLN A 32 -2.79 15.69 11.60
C GLN A 32 -2.29 16.06 13.01
N ASP A 33 -2.95 16.98 13.71
CA ASP A 33 -2.61 17.34 15.09
C ASP A 33 -2.79 16.13 16.03
N GLN A 34 -3.88 15.37 15.86
CA GLN A 34 -4.09 14.13 16.60
C GLN A 34 -3.04 13.05 16.26
N ALA A 35 -2.64 12.97 14.99
CA ALA A 35 -1.59 12.07 14.56
C ALA A 35 -0.24 12.46 15.17
N ASP A 36 0.09 13.74 15.25
CA ASP A 36 1.33 14.23 15.86
C ASP A 36 1.46 13.80 17.33
N VAL A 37 0.37 13.91 18.11
CA VAL A 37 0.35 13.45 19.51
C VAL A 37 0.64 11.96 19.60
N THR A 38 -0.08 11.15 18.81
CA THR A 38 0.07 9.69 18.81
C THR A 38 1.47 9.27 18.38
N ILE A 39 2.04 9.92 17.36
CA ILE A 39 3.38 9.62 16.84
C ILE A 39 4.45 10.02 17.86
N LYS A 40 4.26 11.13 18.57
CA LYS A 40 5.16 11.56 19.65
C LYS A 40 5.20 10.54 20.79
N GLU A 41 4.04 10.03 21.22
CA GLU A 41 3.95 8.96 22.24
C GLU A 41 4.60 7.66 21.76
N LEU A 42 4.38 7.31 20.50
CA LEU A 42 4.98 6.16 19.85
C LEU A 42 6.51 6.25 19.85
N TYR A 43 7.09 7.41 19.52
CA TYR A 43 8.53 7.62 19.57
C TYR A 43 9.11 7.67 20.98
N HIS A 44 8.39 8.24 21.96
CA HIS A 44 8.78 8.15 23.37
C HIS A 44 9.00 6.70 23.81
N THR A 45 8.12 5.79 23.36
CA THR A 45 8.24 4.36 23.65
C THR A 45 9.38 3.72 22.84
N LEU A 46 9.43 3.94 21.53
CA LEU A 46 10.45 3.33 20.65
C LEU A 46 11.88 3.71 21.03
N ASN A 47 12.13 4.95 21.46
CA ASN A 47 13.47 5.43 21.80
C ASN A 47 14.01 4.80 23.09
N SER A 48 13.13 4.18 23.89
CA SER A 48 13.49 3.39 25.06
C SER A 48 13.72 1.90 24.76
N MET A 49 13.39 1.43 23.55
CA MET A 49 13.54 0.03 23.18
C MET A 49 14.99 -0.30 22.80
N PRO A 50 15.60 -1.36 23.38
CA PRO A 50 16.99 -1.69 23.10
C PRO A 50 17.17 -2.25 21.68
N ASN A 51 18.00 -1.57 20.88
CA ASN A 51 18.66 -2.02 19.64
C ASN A 51 17.84 -2.97 18.75
N THR A 52 16.58 -2.63 18.48
CA THR A 52 15.68 -3.42 17.64
C THR A 52 16.06 -3.29 16.16
N SER A 53 16.09 -4.40 15.42
CA SER A 53 16.30 -4.38 13.97
C SER A 53 15.18 -3.59 13.25
N MET A 54 15.43 -3.12 12.02
CA MET A 54 14.39 -2.47 11.22
C MET A 54 13.15 -3.35 11.02
N ALA A 55 13.31 -4.66 10.85
CA ALA A 55 12.20 -5.60 10.74
C ALA A 55 11.34 -5.63 12.02
N GLU A 56 11.97 -5.62 13.19
CA GLU A 56 11.27 -5.57 14.47
C GLU A 56 10.58 -4.21 14.70
N ARG A 57 11.20 -3.10 14.26
CA ARG A 57 10.56 -1.77 14.27
C ARG A 57 9.28 -1.80 13.43
N ILE A 58 9.34 -2.31 12.20
CA ILE A 58 8.18 -2.45 11.32
C ILE A 58 7.11 -3.32 11.98
N ASN A 59 7.48 -4.46 12.56
CA ASN A 59 6.54 -5.35 13.24
C ASN A 59 5.85 -4.64 14.41
N TRP A 60 6.60 -4.00 15.29
CA TRP A 60 6.06 -3.32 16.47
C TRP A 60 5.15 -2.16 16.08
N ILE A 61 5.58 -1.29 15.16
CA ILE A 61 4.81 -0.14 14.69
C ILE A 61 3.53 -0.61 14.00
N SER A 62 3.65 -1.54 13.04
CA SER A 62 2.47 -2.05 12.32
C SER A 62 1.48 -2.77 13.24
N ASN A 63 1.96 -3.37 14.34
CA ASN A 63 1.11 -4.01 15.34
C ASN A 63 0.24 -3.01 16.10
N HIS A 64 0.76 -1.80 16.37
CA HIS A 64 0.02 -0.73 17.03
C HIS A 64 -1.24 -0.30 16.24
N PHE A 65 -1.21 -0.48 14.92
CA PHE A 65 -2.32 -0.11 14.04
C PHE A 65 -3.28 -1.25 13.72
N LEU A 66 -3.10 -2.45 14.28
CA LEU A 66 -4.08 -3.53 14.11
C LEU A 66 -5.47 -3.07 14.59
N GLY A 67 -6.50 -3.35 13.79
CA GLY A 67 -7.88 -2.96 14.06
C GLY A 67 -8.26 -1.54 13.65
N LYS A 68 -7.30 -0.69 13.23
CA LYS A 68 -7.62 0.64 12.67
C LYS A 68 -8.44 0.52 11.40
N VAL A 69 -9.38 1.45 11.19
CA VAL A 69 -10.42 1.35 10.17
C VAL A 69 -9.82 1.47 8.76
N TYR A 70 -10.42 0.75 7.81
CA TYR A 70 -10.10 0.92 6.40
C TYR A 70 -10.75 2.19 5.83
N GLU A 71 -9.96 3.04 5.19
CA GLU A 71 -10.47 4.23 4.49
C GLU A 71 -9.81 4.34 3.12
N LEU A 72 -10.61 4.25 2.05
CA LEU A 72 -10.11 4.36 0.67
C LEU A 72 -9.60 5.78 0.39
N GLY A 73 -8.34 5.91 -0.01
CA GLY A 73 -7.74 7.21 -0.29
C GLY A 73 -7.50 8.00 1.00
N ALA A 74 -7.06 7.35 2.07
CA ALA A 74 -7.02 7.92 3.42
C ALA A 74 -6.21 9.23 3.54
N LEU A 75 -5.31 9.51 2.58
CA LEU A 75 -4.40 10.65 2.58
C LEU A 75 -4.51 11.51 1.30
N GLY A 76 -4.16 12.79 1.43
CA GLY A 76 -4.06 13.79 0.36
C GLY A 76 -2.75 14.59 0.45
N GLU A 77 -2.77 15.83 -0.06
CA GLU A 77 -1.66 16.80 0.00
C GLU A 77 -1.74 17.76 1.20
N GLY A 78 -2.77 17.65 2.04
CA GLY A 78 -2.98 18.45 3.26
C GLY A 78 -4.00 19.57 3.10
N ALA A 79 -4.42 20.17 4.22
CA ALA A 79 -5.59 21.07 4.29
C ALA A 79 -5.59 22.25 3.29
N LYS A 80 -4.42 22.75 2.88
CA LYS A 80 -4.28 23.87 1.94
C LYS A 80 -3.94 23.44 0.50
N ALA A 81 -4.06 22.16 0.20
CA ALA A 81 -3.74 21.65 -1.13
C ALA A 81 -4.69 22.14 -2.21
N HIS A 82 -4.19 22.13 -3.45
CA HIS A 82 -4.93 22.62 -4.61
C HIS A 82 -6.01 21.63 -5.11
N PHE A 83 -5.67 20.34 -5.19
CA PHE A 83 -6.56 19.31 -5.74
C PHE A 83 -7.19 18.40 -4.69
N ASP A 84 -6.42 18.04 -3.66
CA ASP A 84 -6.80 17.01 -2.68
C ASP A 84 -6.35 17.40 -1.28
N GLN A 85 -7.30 17.94 -0.51
CA GLN A 85 -7.11 18.54 0.81
C GLN A 85 -7.22 17.54 1.96
N TYR A 86 -7.30 16.23 1.68
CA TYR A 86 -7.15 15.21 2.71
C TYR A 86 -5.77 15.30 3.41
N PRO A 87 -5.63 14.80 4.65
CA PRO A 87 -4.42 14.97 5.45
C PRO A 87 -3.19 14.30 4.81
N GLN A 88 -1.99 14.84 5.04
CA GLN A 88 -0.74 14.25 4.53
C GLN A 88 -0.34 12.95 5.25
N TYR A 89 -0.79 12.79 6.49
CA TYR A 89 -0.61 11.62 7.34
C TYR A 89 -1.76 11.57 8.36
N ARG A 90 -2.07 10.37 8.82
CA ARG A 90 -3.05 10.10 9.88
C ARG A 90 -2.75 8.73 10.50
N VAL A 91 -3.37 8.43 11.64
CA VAL A 91 -3.14 7.18 12.41
C VAL A 91 -4.43 6.48 12.85
N ASP A 92 -5.58 7.04 12.49
CA ASP A 92 -6.93 6.58 12.82
C ASP A 92 -7.52 5.66 11.74
N ALA A 93 -7.14 5.85 10.47
CA ALA A 93 -7.61 5.04 9.35
C ALA A 93 -6.57 4.92 8.22
N PHE A 94 -6.65 3.84 7.46
CA PHE A 94 -5.72 3.55 6.37
C PHE A 94 -6.38 2.81 5.20
N ASP A 95 -5.91 3.04 3.98
CA ASP A 95 -5.95 2.03 2.92
C ASP A 95 -4.62 1.25 2.90
N CYS A 96 -4.47 0.30 1.97
CA CYS A 96 -3.27 -0.53 1.92
C CYS A 96 -1.98 0.24 1.60
N ASP A 97 -2.06 1.23 0.72
CA ASP A 97 -0.93 2.08 0.33
C ASP A 97 -0.51 2.97 1.49
N THR A 98 -1.46 3.67 2.10
CA THR A 98 -1.22 4.62 3.18
C THR A 98 -0.80 3.92 4.47
N PHE A 99 -1.28 2.69 4.72
CA PHE A 99 -0.80 1.85 5.81
C PHE A 99 0.69 1.52 5.66
N VAL A 100 1.10 0.97 4.51
CA VAL A 100 2.50 0.61 4.27
C VAL A 100 3.41 1.83 4.31
N ASN A 101 3.02 2.94 3.66
CA ASN A 101 3.79 4.18 3.68
C ASN A 101 3.96 4.70 5.11
N THR A 102 2.86 4.79 5.89
CA THR A 102 2.93 5.34 7.25
C THR A 102 3.81 4.48 8.16
N VAL A 103 3.66 3.15 8.12
CA VAL A 103 4.51 2.24 8.91
C VAL A 103 5.98 2.34 8.48
N LEU A 104 6.25 2.35 7.18
CA LEU A 104 7.61 2.45 6.64
C LEU A 104 8.27 3.76 7.08
N SER A 105 7.60 4.90 6.88
CA SER A 105 8.12 6.20 7.26
C SER A 105 8.32 6.33 8.77
N LEU A 106 7.43 5.75 9.60
CA LEU A 106 7.61 5.71 11.06
C LEU A 106 8.82 4.87 11.45
N ALA A 107 9.04 3.72 10.80
CA ALA A 107 10.15 2.82 11.09
C ALA A 107 11.52 3.44 10.72
N LEU A 108 11.55 4.19 9.61
CA LEU A 108 12.71 4.92 9.11
C LEU A 108 13.04 6.18 9.90
N ALA A 109 12.11 6.70 10.70
CA ALA A 109 12.30 7.92 11.50
C ALA A 109 12.40 7.62 13.01
N ASP A 110 12.75 8.65 13.78
CA ASP A 110 12.98 8.65 15.22
C ASP A 110 12.31 9.82 15.96
N SER A 111 11.63 10.71 15.22
CA SER A 111 10.91 11.88 15.72
C SER A 111 9.73 12.22 14.81
N VAL A 112 8.81 13.05 15.30
CA VAL A 112 7.68 13.56 14.51
C VAL A 112 8.17 14.33 13.29
N GLU A 113 9.24 15.12 13.43
CA GLU A 113 9.81 15.92 12.34
C GLU A 113 10.45 15.05 11.27
N SER A 114 11.26 14.06 11.65
CA SER A 114 11.89 13.13 10.70
C SER A 114 10.86 12.23 10.03
N PHE A 115 9.81 11.80 10.75
CA PHE A 115 8.66 11.08 10.18
C PHE A 115 8.00 11.87 9.04
N LYS A 116 7.71 13.16 9.27
CA LYS A 116 7.08 14.02 8.25
C LYS A 116 7.94 14.14 6.99
N GLN A 117 9.27 14.10 7.11
CA GLN A 117 10.16 14.11 5.95
C GLN A 117 10.18 12.76 5.23
N CYS A 118 10.28 11.65 5.98
CA CYS A 118 10.19 10.31 5.39
C CYS A 118 8.86 10.11 4.65
N GLN A 119 7.73 10.48 5.27
CA GLN A 119 6.40 10.38 4.67
C GLN A 119 6.31 11.14 3.34
N LYS A 120 6.92 12.32 3.25
CA LYS A 120 6.95 13.10 2.00
C LYS A 120 7.77 12.39 0.94
N LEU A 121 8.97 11.93 1.27
CA LEU A 121 9.86 11.31 0.30
C LEU A 121 9.37 9.93 -0.15
N ASP A 122 8.66 9.19 0.71
CA ASP A 122 8.10 7.87 0.39
C ASP A 122 6.86 7.99 -0.50
N ARG A 123 6.02 9.01 -0.26
CA ARG A 123 4.77 9.25 -1.00
C ARG A 123 4.91 10.12 -2.25
N TYR A 124 5.94 10.95 -2.35
CA TYR A 124 6.09 11.91 -3.45
C TYR A 124 7.47 11.81 -4.08
N LYS A 125 7.53 11.85 -5.42
CA LYS A 125 8.78 11.92 -6.18
C LYS A 125 9.61 13.11 -5.69
N ASN A 126 10.82 12.82 -5.20
CA ASN A 126 11.76 13.79 -4.61
C ASN A 126 11.17 14.62 -3.44
N GLY A 127 10.14 14.11 -2.76
CA GLY A 127 9.50 14.81 -1.63
C GLY A 127 8.67 16.04 -2.04
N LYS A 128 8.44 16.27 -3.33
CA LYS A 128 7.68 17.41 -3.84
C LYS A 128 6.18 17.16 -3.69
N VAL A 129 5.57 17.70 -2.64
CA VAL A 129 4.14 17.52 -2.32
C VAL A 129 3.25 18.19 -3.37
N ALA A 130 2.76 17.41 -4.34
CA ALA A 130 1.70 17.78 -5.26
C ALA A 130 1.06 16.52 -5.86
N TYR A 131 -0.20 16.62 -6.28
CA TYR A 131 -0.94 15.47 -6.82
C TYR A 131 -0.19 14.75 -7.95
N ILE A 132 0.38 15.49 -8.91
CA ILE A 132 1.10 14.91 -10.06
C ILE A 132 2.46 14.29 -9.71
N TYR A 133 3.00 14.60 -8.53
CA TYR A 133 4.25 14.03 -8.03
C TYR A 133 4.01 12.94 -6.98
N ARG A 134 2.76 12.69 -6.59
CA ARG A 134 2.42 11.57 -5.69
C ARG A 134 2.70 10.25 -6.43
N ASN A 135 3.25 9.29 -5.69
CA ASN A 135 3.56 7.96 -6.19
C ASN A 135 2.26 7.13 -6.34
N HIS A 136 1.46 7.42 -7.36
CA HIS A 136 0.14 6.78 -7.57
C HIS A 136 0.25 5.35 -8.08
N PHE A 137 1.24 5.06 -8.94
CA PHE A 137 1.41 3.75 -9.53
C PHE A 137 2.47 2.97 -8.76
N MET A 138 2.06 1.92 -8.04
CA MET A 138 2.97 1.15 -7.18
C MET A 138 4.23 0.70 -7.91
N SER A 139 4.11 0.09 -9.10
CA SER A 139 5.26 -0.40 -9.84
C SER A 139 6.09 0.68 -10.54
N LEU A 140 5.45 1.73 -11.08
CA LEU A 140 6.13 2.74 -11.92
C LEU A 140 6.67 3.91 -11.08
N ASP A 141 5.96 4.29 -10.03
CA ASP A 141 6.32 5.42 -9.18
C ASP A 141 6.91 4.92 -7.86
N TRP A 142 6.13 4.23 -7.02
CA TRP A 142 6.51 3.96 -5.63
C TRP A 142 7.72 3.02 -5.51
N ASN A 143 7.68 1.86 -6.17
CA ASN A 143 8.77 0.89 -6.19
C ASN A 143 10.05 1.55 -6.74
N ILE A 144 9.97 2.16 -7.91
CA ILE A 144 11.13 2.75 -8.59
C ILE A 144 11.75 3.88 -7.77
N ASN A 145 10.94 4.80 -7.24
CA ASN A 145 11.45 5.96 -6.50
C ASN A 145 12.08 5.52 -5.16
N ASN A 146 11.44 4.61 -4.43
CA ASN A 146 11.96 4.14 -3.14
C ASN A 146 13.14 3.16 -3.28
N GLN A 147 13.21 2.38 -4.37
CA GLN A 147 14.38 1.58 -4.70
C GLN A 147 15.57 2.46 -5.12
N LYS A 148 15.35 3.47 -5.97
CA LYS A 148 16.43 4.41 -6.40
C LYS A 148 17.01 5.20 -5.23
N ARG A 149 16.20 5.53 -4.23
CA ARG A 149 16.66 6.16 -2.99
C ARG A 149 17.45 5.23 -2.08
N GLY A 150 17.43 3.92 -2.31
CA GLY A 150 18.06 2.94 -1.42
C GLY A 150 17.22 2.61 -0.18
N ILE A 151 15.92 2.91 -0.17
CA ILE A 151 15.01 2.54 0.93
C ILE A 151 14.60 1.07 0.79
N LEU A 152 14.29 0.66 -0.44
CA LEU A 152 13.77 -0.67 -0.74
C LEU A 152 14.70 -1.45 -1.67
N LYS A 153 14.71 -2.77 -1.51
CA LYS A 153 15.28 -3.71 -2.48
C LYS A 153 14.26 -4.78 -2.82
N ASP A 154 14.02 -4.98 -4.11
CA ASP A 154 13.29 -6.14 -4.62
C ASP A 154 14.16 -7.39 -4.48
N ILE A 155 13.67 -8.40 -3.77
CA ILE A 155 14.34 -9.69 -3.54
C ILE A 155 13.57 -10.85 -4.17
N THR A 156 12.62 -10.57 -5.04
CA THR A 156 11.72 -11.58 -5.59
C THR A 156 12.49 -12.63 -6.40
N LEU A 157 13.53 -12.21 -7.14
CA LEU A 157 14.43 -13.10 -7.87
C LEU A 157 15.42 -13.85 -6.97
N ASP A 158 15.63 -13.37 -5.74
CA ASP A 158 16.51 -14.00 -4.76
C ASP A 158 15.81 -15.21 -4.09
N ILE A 159 14.48 -15.34 -4.23
CA ILE A 159 13.71 -16.49 -3.74
C ILE A 159 13.77 -17.62 -4.77
N GLN A 160 14.38 -18.73 -4.35
CA GLN A 160 14.78 -19.82 -5.24
C GLN A 160 14.14 -21.15 -4.86
N ASP A 161 14.10 -22.10 -5.79
CA ASP A 161 13.72 -23.48 -5.51
C ASP A 161 14.85 -24.25 -4.79
N GLN A 162 14.62 -25.53 -4.48
CA GLN A 162 15.61 -26.38 -3.82
C GLN A 162 16.87 -26.62 -4.67
N LYS A 163 16.83 -26.34 -5.98
CA LYS A 163 17.96 -26.42 -6.91
C LYS A 163 18.68 -25.06 -7.05
N LYS A 164 18.37 -24.09 -6.19
CA LYS A 164 18.93 -22.73 -6.20
C LYS A 164 18.63 -21.96 -7.50
N GLN A 165 17.51 -22.27 -8.15
CA GLN A 165 17.05 -21.54 -9.33
C GLN A 165 15.95 -20.54 -8.95
N PRO A 166 16.00 -19.29 -9.42
CA PRO A 166 14.89 -18.34 -9.24
C PRO A 166 13.60 -18.90 -9.83
N VAL A 167 12.51 -18.82 -9.07
CA VAL A 167 11.17 -19.25 -9.52
C VAL A 167 10.33 -18.09 -10.07
N ALA A 168 10.81 -16.86 -9.89
CA ALA A 168 10.08 -15.67 -10.28
C ALA A 168 10.06 -15.49 -11.79
N ILE A 169 8.93 -14.99 -12.28
CA ILE A 169 8.72 -14.56 -13.65
C ILE A 169 8.32 -13.08 -13.64
N TYR A 170 8.09 -12.48 -14.80
CA TYR A 170 7.84 -11.05 -14.89
C TYR A 170 6.41 -10.72 -15.28
N ALA A 171 5.82 -9.76 -14.56
CA ALA A 171 4.60 -9.08 -14.94
C ALA A 171 4.97 -7.80 -15.70
N VAL A 172 4.29 -7.56 -16.81
CA VAL A 172 4.44 -6.33 -17.62
C VAL A 172 3.10 -5.60 -17.64
N ALA A 173 3.14 -4.27 -17.53
CA ALA A 173 1.97 -3.42 -17.76
C ALA A 173 2.39 -2.13 -18.46
N LEU A 174 1.55 -1.65 -19.38
CA LEU A 174 1.64 -0.31 -19.94
C LEU A 174 0.87 0.64 -19.03
N ILE A 175 1.60 1.52 -18.34
CA ILE A 175 1.03 2.60 -17.55
C ILE A 175 0.94 3.84 -18.44
N ASP A 176 -0.27 4.32 -18.64
CA ASP A 176 -0.64 5.47 -19.47
C ASP A 176 -1.19 6.53 -18.54
N LYS A 177 -0.29 7.37 -18.01
CA LYS A 177 -0.68 8.45 -17.10
C LYS A 177 -1.63 9.44 -17.80
N PRO A 178 -1.35 9.95 -19.02
CA PRO A 178 -2.28 10.82 -19.74
C PRO A 178 -3.72 10.28 -19.78
N SER A 179 -3.90 9.03 -20.22
CA SER A 179 -5.22 8.41 -20.29
C SER A 179 -5.82 8.21 -18.89
N TRP A 180 -5.03 7.83 -17.88
CA TRP A 180 -5.50 7.72 -16.50
C TRP A 180 -6.01 9.05 -15.93
N TYR A 181 -5.31 10.15 -16.21
CA TYR A 181 -5.76 11.48 -15.82
C TYR A 181 -7.06 11.87 -16.56
N ALA A 182 -7.16 11.59 -17.86
CA ALA A 182 -8.36 11.87 -18.64
C ALA A 182 -9.62 11.17 -18.08
N HIS A 183 -9.47 9.98 -17.47
CA HIS A 183 -10.55 9.21 -16.85
C HIS A 183 -10.96 9.69 -15.45
N LYS A 184 -10.26 10.67 -14.87
CA LYS A 184 -10.63 11.25 -13.57
C LYS A 184 -11.98 11.96 -13.64
N ASN A 185 -12.69 11.94 -12.51
CA ASN A 185 -13.97 12.61 -12.33
C ASN A 185 -13.93 13.50 -11.07
N LEU A 186 -15.04 14.19 -10.78
CA LEU A 186 -15.13 15.16 -9.69
C LEU A 186 -14.77 14.58 -8.30
N SER A 187 -14.93 13.27 -8.07
CA SER A 187 -14.54 12.64 -6.81
C SER A 187 -13.03 12.67 -6.56
N THR A 188 -12.23 12.94 -7.59
CA THR A 188 -10.78 13.14 -7.45
C THR A 188 -10.45 14.48 -6.77
N ILE A 189 -11.31 15.48 -6.92
CA ILE A 189 -11.10 16.82 -6.37
C ILE A 189 -11.75 16.89 -4.99
N ARG A 190 -10.94 16.69 -3.95
CA ARG A 190 -11.37 16.64 -2.55
C ARG A 190 -10.98 17.94 -1.86
N VAL A 191 -11.83 18.96 -1.94
CA VAL A 191 -11.58 20.28 -1.34
C VAL A 191 -12.62 20.60 -0.27
N GLN A 192 -12.22 21.34 0.76
CA GLN A 192 -13.11 21.91 1.75
C GLN A 192 -14.07 22.91 1.08
N ASN A 193 -15.31 22.91 1.54
CA ASN A 193 -16.41 23.71 0.97
C ASN A 193 -16.53 23.50 -0.55
N PRO A 194 -16.86 22.28 -1.00
CA PRO A 194 -16.87 21.94 -2.42
C PRO A 194 -17.94 22.74 -3.16
N ASP A 195 -17.49 23.52 -4.14
CA ASP A 195 -18.34 24.13 -5.17
C ASP A 195 -18.12 23.37 -6.49
N LYS A 196 -19.21 22.98 -7.17
CA LYS A 196 -19.12 22.13 -8.36
C LYS A 196 -18.38 22.81 -9.51
N ILE A 197 -18.55 24.12 -9.67
CA ILE A 197 -17.88 24.88 -10.73
C ILE A 197 -16.37 24.92 -10.45
N ARG A 198 -15.99 25.27 -9.22
CA ARG A 198 -14.59 25.22 -8.76
C ARG A 198 -13.99 23.83 -8.92
N GLN A 199 -14.69 22.77 -8.52
CA GLN A 199 -14.19 21.40 -8.66
C GLN A 199 -14.00 21.00 -10.12
N GLN A 200 -14.91 21.42 -11.01
CA GLN A 200 -14.78 21.15 -12.45
C GLN A 200 -13.55 21.86 -13.03
N ASN A 201 -13.34 23.15 -12.71
CA ASN A 201 -12.16 23.89 -13.15
C ASN A 201 -10.85 23.24 -12.66
N LEU A 202 -10.81 22.81 -11.39
CA LEU A 202 -9.66 22.09 -10.83
C LEU A 202 -9.44 20.73 -11.48
N LEU A 203 -10.52 20.00 -11.82
CA LEU A 203 -10.44 18.73 -12.53
C LEU A 203 -9.87 18.93 -13.93
N ASP A 204 -10.33 19.94 -14.66
CA ASP A 204 -9.86 20.23 -16.02
C ASP A 204 -8.39 20.67 -16.00
N GLU A 205 -7.98 21.49 -15.03
CA GLU A 205 -6.57 21.80 -14.80
C GLU A 205 -5.74 20.54 -14.51
N LEU A 206 -6.25 19.65 -13.63
CA LEU A 206 -5.55 18.41 -13.29
C LEU A 206 -5.40 17.48 -14.49
N LYS A 207 -6.43 17.38 -15.34
CA LYS A 207 -6.41 16.62 -16.60
C LYS A 207 -5.38 17.21 -17.57
N MET A 208 -5.36 18.52 -17.72
CA MET A 208 -4.37 19.23 -18.55
C MET A 208 -2.94 19.01 -18.05
N LYS A 209 -2.68 19.05 -16.74
CA LYS A 209 -1.35 18.70 -16.21
C LYS A 209 -1.02 17.23 -16.46
N GLY A 210 -2.00 16.35 -16.29
CA GLY A 210 -1.86 14.91 -16.49
C GLY A 210 -1.57 14.50 -17.93
N SER A 211 -2.08 15.22 -18.92
CA SER A 211 -1.88 14.93 -20.35
C SER A 211 -0.42 15.07 -20.82
N HIS A 212 0.42 15.76 -20.04
CA HIS A 212 1.84 15.94 -20.32
C HIS A 212 2.74 14.93 -19.58
N LEU A 213 2.15 14.00 -18.83
CA LEU A 213 2.90 12.96 -18.12
C LEU A 213 3.28 11.80 -19.05
N GLU A 214 4.24 11.01 -18.61
CA GLU A 214 4.78 9.91 -19.40
C GLU A 214 3.81 8.72 -19.54
N VAL A 215 3.91 8.05 -20.69
CA VAL A 215 3.44 6.68 -20.89
C VAL A 215 4.66 5.78 -20.76
N ALA A 216 4.59 4.74 -19.92
CA ALA A 216 5.72 3.86 -19.66
C ALA A 216 5.29 2.40 -19.51
N THR A 217 6.04 1.50 -20.13
CA THR A 217 5.94 0.07 -19.86
C THR A 217 6.81 -0.28 -18.66
N VAL A 218 6.20 -0.89 -17.64
CA VAL A 218 6.89 -1.30 -16.41
C VAL A 218 6.89 -2.82 -16.28
N LYS A 219 8.02 -3.36 -15.80
CA LYS A 219 8.25 -4.78 -15.59
C LYS A 219 8.60 -5.02 -14.13
N ILE A 220 7.88 -5.91 -13.45
CA ILE A 220 8.16 -6.30 -12.06
C ILE A 220 8.31 -7.83 -11.96
N PRO A 221 9.30 -8.35 -11.21
CA PRO A 221 9.37 -9.77 -10.92
C PRO A 221 8.25 -10.15 -9.94
N TYR A 222 7.72 -11.36 -10.06
CA TYR A 222 6.78 -11.94 -9.11
C TYR A 222 6.96 -13.46 -9.04
N ILE A 223 6.76 -14.03 -7.86
CA ILE A 223 6.68 -15.48 -7.68
C ILE A 223 5.26 -15.92 -8.06
N PRO A 224 5.09 -16.76 -9.11
CA PRO A 224 3.76 -17.16 -9.55
C PRO A 224 3.13 -18.16 -8.59
N PHE A 225 1.79 -18.21 -8.56
CA PHE A 225 1.05 -19.21 -7.80
C PHE A 225 1.42 -20.65 -8.19
N THR A 226 1.76 -20.88 -9.45
CA THR A 226 2.24 -22.17 -9.94
C THR A 226 3.57 -22.62 -9.32
N ALA A 227 4.33 -21.71 -8.70
CA ALA A 227 5.51 -22.03 -7.90
C ALA A 227 5.18 -22.11 -6.40
N LEU A 228 4.33 -21.19 -5.90
CA LEU A 228 3.94 -21.11 -4.48
C LEU A 228 3.04 -22.27 -4.05
N PHE A 229 2.28 -22.87 -4.96
CA PHE A 229 1.38 -23.97 -4.70
C PHE A 229 1.64 -25.12 -5.69
N THR A 230 1.62 -26.35 -5.18
CA THR A 230 1.71 -27.56 -6.01
C THR A 230 0.44 -27.75 -6.83
N LYS A 231 0.46 -28.71 -7.77
CA LYS A 231 -0.73 -29.10 -8.55
C LYS A 231 -1.91 -29.53 -7.66
N ASP A 232 -1.63 -30.13 -6.50
CA ASP A 232 -2.63 -30.54 -5.51
C ASP A 232 -3.00 -29.40 -4.54
N ASN A 233 -2.65 -28.16 -4.88
CA ASN A 233 -2.92 -26.95 -4.11
C ASN A 233 -2.35 -26.99 -2.67
N GLN A 234 -1.21 -27.66 -2.51
CA GLN A 234 -0.43 -27.66 -1.27
C GLN A 234 0.61 -26.52 -1.31
N PRO A 235 0.82 -25.78 -0.20
CA PRO A 235 1.77 -24.69 -0.18
C PRO A 235 3.22 -25.18 -0.25
N ASN A 236 4.03 -24.51 -1.06
CA ASN A 236 5.47 -24.72 -1.11
C ASN A 236 6.15 -24.01 0.07
N LEU A 237 6.17 -24.67 1.23
CA LEU A 237 6.70 -24.10 2.48
C LEU A 237 8.17 -23.68 2.37
N TYR A 238 8.95 -24.31 1.48
CA TYR A 238 10.34 -23.92 1.24
C TYR A 238 10.44 -22.50 0.66
N LEU A 239 9.60 -22.14 -0.32
CA LEU A 239 9.55 -20.77 -0.85
C LEU A 239 9.04 -19.77 0.19
N PHE A 240 7.96 -20.12 0.91
CA PHE A 240 7.42 -19.26 1.98
C PHE A 240 8.42 -19.04 3.12
N SER A 241 9.30 -19.99 3.41
CA SER A 241 10.33 -19.86 4.45
C SER A 241 11.39 -18.81 4.13
N GLN A 242 11.63 -18.53 2.85
CA GLN A 242 12.63 -17.54 2.40
C GLN A 242 12.13 -16.09 2.51
N MET A 243 10.82 -15.86 2.67
CA MET A 243 10.26 -14.52 2.81
C MET A 243 10.66 -13.91 4.17
N PRO A 244 11.39 -12.79 4.19
CA PRO A 244 11.89 -12.22 5.44
C PRO A 244 10.78 -11.62 6.31
N HIS A 245 11.00 -11.63 7.62
CA HIS A 245 10.18 -10.86 8.54
C HIS A 245 10.33 -9.35 8.25
N GLY A 246 9.22 -8.62 8.23
CA GLY A 246 9.19 -7.18 7.93
C GLY A 246 9.28 -6.85 6.44
N ALA A 247 9.34 -7.85 5.55
CA ALA A 247 9.29 -7.63 4.11
C ALA A 247 7.92 -7.06 3.68
N ILE A 248 7.90 -6.36 2.55
CA ILE A 248 6.70 -5.84 1.91
C ILE A 248 6.29 -6.83 0.83
N ILE A 249 5.03 -7.27 0.88
CA ILE A 249 4.41 -8.16 -0.09
C ILE A 249 3.46 -7.35 -0.95
N GLN A 250 3.60 -7.45 -2.27
CA GLN A 250 2.68 -6.83 -3.23
C GLN A 250 1.93 -7.91 -4.01
N ILE A 251 0.62 -7.74 -4.19
CA ILE A 251 -0.25 -8.68 -4.90
C ILE A 251 -0.26 -8.34 -6.39
N VAL A 252 0.29 -9.25 -7.20
CA VAL A 252 0.62 -9.02 -8.60
C VAL A 252 -0.47 -9.59 -9.53
N ARG A 253 -0.90 -8.75 -10.49
CA ARG A 253 -1.85 -9.06 -11.56
C ARG A 253 -1.19 -8.76 -12.91
N PRO A 254 -0.51 -9.71 -13.56
CA PRO A 254 0.21 -9.45 -14.81
C PRO A 254 -0.72 -8.89 -15.89
N ASN A 255 -0.33 -7.74 -16.47
CA ASN A 255 -1.08 -7.03 -17.51
C ASN A 255 -2.59 -6.88 -17.20
N TRP A 256 -2.92 -6.41 -15.99
CA TRP A 256 -4.32 -6.20 -15.60
C TRP A 256 -4.92 -5.03 -16.38
N ASP A 257 -5.66 -5.35 -17.45
CA ASP A 257 -6.27 -4.36 -18.33
C ASP A 257 -7.47 -3.67 -17.66
N LEU A 258 -7.26 -2.43 -17.24
CA LEU A 258 -8.28 -1.56 -16.69
C LEU A 258 -8.49 -0.31 -17.55
N ARG A 259 -8.07 -0.35 -18.82
CA ARG A 259 -8.10 0.84 -19.70
C ARG A 259 -9.50 1.43 -19.85
N LYS A 260 -10.53 0.59 -19.88
CA LYS A 260 -11.93 1.05 -19.95
C LYS A 260 -12.46 1.65 -18.65
N ILE A 261 -11.86 1.29 -17.51
CA ILE A 261 -12.38 1.66 -16.17
C ILE A 261 -11.63 2.89 -15.65
N ILE A 262 -10.30 2.90 -15.78
CA ILE A 262 -9.45 3.94 -15.22
C ILE A 262 -8.48 4.53 -16.25
N GLY A 263 -8.56 4.16 -17.53
CA GLY A 263 -7.69 4.71 -18.57
C GLY A 263 -6.32 4.07 -18.71
N THR A 264 -5.97 3.06 -17.91
CA THR A 264 -4.67 2.39 -18.02
C THR A 264 -4.68 0.95 -17.52
N SER A 265 -3.62 0.18 -17.82
CA SER A 265 -3.39 -1.13 -17.21
C SER A 265 -2.64 -0.99 -15.88
N LEU A 266 -2.73 -1.99 -15.01
CA LEU A 266 -1.95 -2.10 -13.78
C LEU A 266 -1.26 -3.46 -13.69
N ASN A 267 -0.31 -3.61 -12.76
CA ASN A 267 0.29 -4.90 -12.43
C ASN A 267 0.35 -5.21 -10.93
N VAL A 268 0.03 -4.25 -10.07
CA VAL A 268 -0.09 -4.42 -8.61
C VAL A 268 -1.47 -3.94 -8.19
N SER A 269 -2.10 -4.66 -7.25
CA SER A 269 -3.47 -4.37 -6.81
C SER A 269 -3.64 -4.21 -5.29
N HIS A 270 -2.67 -4.65 -4.50
CA HIS A 270 -2.71 -4.60 -3.04
C HIS A 270 -1.30 -4.80 -2.48
N LEU A 271 -1.09 -4.44 -1.21
CA LEU A 271 0.16 -4.65 -0.51
C LEU A 271 0.00 -4.68 1.02
N GLY A 272 1.05 -5.11 1.69
CA GLY A 272 1.15 -5.20 3.15
C GLY A 272 2.49 -5.78 3.58
N PHE A 273 2.62 -6.12 4.87
CA PHE A 273 3.86 -6.67 5.43
C PHE A 273 3.79 -8.18 5.66
N ALA A 274 4.91 -8.85 5.44
CA ALA A 274 5.18 -10.22 5.85
C ALA A 274 5.65 -10.27 7.32
N ILE A 275 4.80 -10.73 8.22
CA ILE A 275 5.04 -10.76 9.66
C ILE A 275 5.13 -12.20 10.15
N ARG A 276 6.24 -12.59 10.79
CA ARG A 276 6.38 -13.93 11.36
C ARG A 276 5.97 -13.91 12.83
N LYS A 277 5.07 -14.80 13.21
CA LYS A 277 4.63 -15.01 14.59
C LYS A 277 4.62 -16.50 14.87
N ASN A 278 5.38 -16.95 15.87
CA ASN A 278 5.44 -18.36 16.28
C ASN A 278 5.68 -19.32 15.10
N GLY A 279 6.61 -18.97 14.20
CA GLY A 279 6.95 -19.76 13.01
C GLY A 279 5.99 -19.62 11.81
N GLN A 280 4.79 -19.08 12.01
CA GLN A 280 3.80 -18.85 10.95
C GLN A 280 4.00 -17.48 10.28
N LEU A 281 3.82 -17.43 8.97
CA LEU A 281 3.89 -16.19 8.18
C LEU A 281 2.49 -15.58 7.98
N TYR A 282 2.34 -14.33 8.40
CA TYR A 282 1.13 -13.53 8.28
C TYR A 282 1.33 -12.41 7.26
N PHE A 283 0.24 -12.06 6.59
CA PHE A 283 0.09 -10.87 5.77
C PHE A 283 -0.64 -9.81 6.58
N ARG A 284 0.10 -8.79 7.03
CA ARG A 284 -0.43 -7.65 7.78
C ARG A 284 -0.78 -6.53 6.83
N GLN A 285 -2.05 -6.18 6.72
CA GLN A 285 -2.53 -5.23 5.70
C GLN A 285 -3.84 -4.54 6.11
N ALA A 286 -4.09 -3.36 5.54
CA ALA A 286 -5.37 -2.68 5.62
C ALA A 286 -6.34 -3.28 4.60
N SER A 287 -7.36 -3.99 5.09
CA SER A 287 -8.28 -4.77 4.27
C SER A 287 -9.58 -4.01 4.01
N SER A 288 -9.90 -3.77 2.73
CA SER A 288 -11.23 -3.27 2.36
C SER A 288 -12.34 -4.27 2.65
N GLN A 289 -12.06 -5.58 2.48
CA GLN A 289 -13.01 -6.66 2.73
C GLN A 289 -13.39 -6.78 4.20
N LEU A 290 -12.42 -6.59 5.11
CA LEU A 290 -12.63 -6.69 6.55
C LEU A 290 -12.81 -5.32 7.23
N GLY A 291 -12.74 -4.23 6.47
CA GLY A 291 -12.96 -2.86 6.94
C GLY A 291 -11.90 -2.34 7.92
N LYS A 292 -10.74 -3.00 8.05
CA LYS A 292 -9.69 -2.63 9.03
C LYS A 292 -8.32 -3.23 8.71
N VAL A 293 -7.30 -2.79 9.44
CA VAL A 293 -5.96 -3.41 9.47
C VAL A 293 -6.03 -4.75 10.20
N VAL A 294 -5.54 -5.81 9.56
CA VAL A 294 -5.62 -7.19 10.07
C VAL A 294 -4.33 -7.98 9.82
N ASP A 295 -4.17 -9.05 10.58
CA ASP A 295 -3.27 -10.16 10.26
C ASP A 295 -4.09 -11.32 9.69
N VAL A 296 -3.69 -11.83 8.53
CA VAL A 296 -4.21 -13.08 7.95
C VAL A 296 -3.05 -14.02 7.62
N PRO A 297 -3.15 -15.34 7.79
CA PRO A 297 -2.08 -16.24 7.35
C PRO A 297 -1.81 -16.04 5.86
N LEU A 298 -0.55 -15.76 5.47
CA LEU A 298 -0.22 -15.41 4.09
C LEU A 298 -0.56 -16.55 3.13
N VAL A 299 -0.29 -17.80 3.54
CA VAL A 299 -0.60 -18.99 2.75
C VAL A 299 -2.09 -19.07 2.44
N ASP A 300 -2.95 -18.89 3.44
CA ASP A 300 -4.40 -18.99 3.29
C ASP A 300 -4.95 -17.85 2.42
N TYR A 301 -4.47 -16.63 2.67
CA TYR A 301 -4.82 -15.45 1.86
C TYR A 301 -4.48 -15.66 0.37
N LEU A 302 -3.27 -16.15 0.07
CA LEU A 302 -2.87 -16.41 -1.31
C LEU A 302 -3.62 -17.61 -1.92
N LYS A 303 -3.98 -18.60 -1.11
CA LYS A 303 -4.77 -19.74 -1.55
C LYS A 303 -6.16 -19.30 -2.01
N GLU A 304 -6.80 -18.40 -1.27
CA GLU A 304 -8.06 -17.77 -1.66
C GLU A 304 -7.90 -16.89 -2.92
N ALA A 305 -6.80 -16.12 -2.99
CA ALA A 305 -6.50 -15.23 -4.12
C ALA A 305 -6.32 -15.96 -5.46
N GLN A 306 -6.00 -17.27 -5.46
CA GLN A 306 -5.95 -18.09 -6.68
C GLN A 306 -7.30 -18.15 -7.43
N SER A 307 -8.42 -17.92 -6.73
CA SER A 307 -9.75 -17.84 -7.36
C SER A 307 -9.91 -16.64 -8.29
N SER A 308 -9.08 -15.59 -8.13
CA SER A 308 -9.10 -14.43 -9.01
C SER A 308 -8.55 -14.80 -10.39
N PRO A 309 -9.26 -14.46 -11.48
CA PRO A 309 -8.76 -14.71 -12.83
C PRO A 309 -7.50 -13.88 -13.14
N THR A 310 -7.31 -12.76 -12.43
CA THR A 310 -6.25 -11.78 -12.72
C THR A 310 -5.05 -11.83 -11.76
N ILE A 311 -5.23 -12.28 -10.51
CA ILE A 311 -4.09 -12.38 -9.57
C ILE A 311 -3.29 -13.62 -9.92
N LYS A 312 -1.96 -13.47 -10.02
CA LYS A 312 -1.07 -14.58 -10.40
C LYS A 312 0.08 -14.83 -9.45
N GLY A 313 0.29 -13.98 -8.45
CA GLY A 313 1.33 -14.20 -7.46
C GLY A 313 1.71 -12.94 -6.70
N ILE A 314 2.95 -12.91 -6.21
CA ILE A 314 3.43 -11.83 -5.32
C ILE A 314 4.81 -11.33 -5.70
N ASN A 315 5.05 -10.04 -5.46
CA ASN A 315 6.38 -9.44 -5.40
C ASN A 315 6.80 -9.27 -3.93
N VAL A 316 8.09 -9.38 -3.65
CA VAL A 316 8.66 -9.30 -2.29
C VAL A 316 9.78 -8.26 -2.26
N GLN A 317 9.63 -7.25 -1.41
CA GLN A 317 10.65 -6.22 -1.17
C GLN A 317 11.10 -6.20 0.29
N ILE A 318 12.35 -5.83 0.54
CA ILE A 318 12.89 -5.58 1.88
C ILE A 318 13.26 -4.12 2.06
N VAL A 319 13.27 -3.67 3.32
CA VAL A 319 13.79 -2.36 3.72
C VAL A 319 15.30 -2.47 3.93
N LEU A 320 16.09 -1.63 3.25
CA LEU A 320 17.55 -1.65 3.29
C LEU A 320 18.15 -0.97 4.53
N PRO A 321 17.67 0.22 4.96
CA PRO A 321 18.17 0.86 6.18
C PRO A 321 18.04 -0.06 7.39
N LYS A 322 19.16 -0.30 8.09
CA LYS A 322 19.21 -1.16 9.28
C LYS A 322 18.81 -0.43 10.57
N LYS A 323 18.87 0.90 10.55
CA LYS A 323 18.55 1.83 11.64
C LYS A 323 17.72 3.00 11.09
N PRO A 324 17.03 3.77 11.95
CA PRO A 324 16.42 5.03 11.55
C PRO A 324 17.43 5.95 10.84
N LEU A 325 16.92 6.72 9.88
CA LEU A 325 17.68 7.67 9.07
C LEU A 325 17.90 8.99 9.82
N SER A 326 18.74 9.85 9.25
CA SER A 326 18.94 11.22 9.72
C SER A 326 17.64 12.04 9.67
N ARG A 327 17.66 13.23 10.28
CA ARG A 327 16.48 14.08 10.44
C ARG A 327 15.79 14.48 9.12
N ASP A 328 16.54 14.54 8.03
CA ASP A 328 16.07 14.83 6.68
C ASP A 328 15.55 13.60 5.91
N CYS A 329 15.65 12.41 6.51
CA CYS A 329 15.35 11.12 5.88
C CYS A 329 16.14 10.88 4.57
N GLY A 330 17.34 11.45 4.52
CA GLY A 330 18.35 11.16 3.51
C GLY A 330 19.02 9.79 3.75
N ILE A 331 19.55 9.21 2.68
CA ILE A 331 20.41 8.01 2.72
C ILE A 331 21.82 8.41 2.29
#